data_AF-A0A1X7AII2-F1
#
_entry.id   AF-A0A1X7AII2-F1
#
_cell.length_a   1.000
_cell.length_b   1.000
_cell.length_c   1.000
_cell.angle_alpha   90.00
_cell.angle_beta   90.00
_cell.angle_gamma   90.00
#
_symmetry.space_group_name_H-M   'P 1'
#
loop_
_entity.id
_entity.type
_entity.pdbx_description
1 polymer ?
#
loop_
_entity_poly.entity_id
_entity_poly.type
_entity_poly.pdbx_seq_one_letter_code
_entity_poly.pdbx_strand_id
1 'polypeptide(L)'
;MRKFYQVICLALFTLVSAGCVSMDTNDEITEQWTAHSPQDAASLSELADQGVISNLTIMESSPEQFSATGPAHVLACLSSGGRWLEDYNECEFMPAEQCLEHDGVLNSCASACRHRPEANICIKMCVPVCQFR
;
A
#
# COMPACT_ATOMS: atom_id res chain seq x y z
N MET A 1 -45.21 59.56 0.59
CA MET A 1 -43.80 59.77 0.19
C MET A 1 -43.11 58.41 0.35
N ARG A 2 -43.08 57.46 -0.59
CA ARG A 2 -42.57 57.44 -1.98
C ARG A 2 -41.14 57.99 -2.10
N LYS A 3 -40.24 57.08 -2.50
CA LYS A 3 -38.86 57.24 -3.00
C LYS A 3 -37.74 57.19 -1.96
N PHE A 4 -37.18 55.99 -1.74
CA PHE A 4 -35.75 55.67 -1.82
C PHE A 4 -35.59 54.14 -1.85
N TYR A 5 -36.23 53.52 -2.85
CA TYR A 5 -35.77 52.25 -3.43
C TYR A 5 -34.50 52.57 -4.23
N GLN A 6 -33.62 51.58 -4.39
CA GLN A 6 -32.41 51.63 -5.20
C GLN A 6 -31.38 52.56 -4.57
N VAL A 7 -30.29 52.02 -4.04
CA VAL A 7 -29.11 51.79 -4.86
C VAL A 7 -28.26 50.77 -4.08
N ILE A 8 -28.01 49.61 -4.71
CA ILE A 8 -26.79 48.81 -4.54
C ILE A 8 -26.73 47.96 -3.25
N CYS A 9 -26.94 46.63 -3.21
CA CYS A 9 -26.70 45.53 -4.16
C CYS A 9 -25.25 45.39 -4.70
N LEU A 10 -24.27 46.01 -4.04
CA LEU A 10 -22.85 45.66 -4.15
C LEU A 10 -22.37 45.43 -2.72
N ALA A 11 -21.55 44.45 -2.42
CA ALA A 11 -21.01 43.36 -3.18
C ALA A 11 -20.30 42.53 -2.12
N LEU A 12 -20.49 41.22 -2.16
CA LEU A 12 -19.41 40.26 -1.93
C LEU A 12 -18.56 40.54 -0.68
N PHE A 13 -19.13 40.28 0.51
CA PHE A 13 -18.31 39.92 1.66
C PHE A 13 -17.73 38.52 1.39
N THR A 14 -16.65 38.56 0.62
CA THR A 14 -15.45 37.74 0.71
C THR A 14 -15.57 36.42 1.45
N LEU A 15 -15.54 35.34 0.65
CA LEU A 15 -14.71 34.15 0.87
C LEU A 15 -14.72 33.64 2.31
N VAL A 16 -15.79 32.92 2.68
CA VAL A 16 -15.62 31.81 3.61
C VAL A 16 -14.73 30.82 2.88
N SER A 17 -13.48 30.77 3.33
CA SER A 17 -12.44 29.85 2.91
C SER A 17 -13.02 28.47 2.65
N ALA A 18 -12.84 28.00 1.42
CA ALA A 18 -12.83 26.59 1.11
C ALA A 18 -11.96 25.92 2.17
N GLY A 19 -12.59 25.19 3.09
CA GLY A 19 -11.90 24.18 3.86
C GLY A 19 -11.45 23.14 2.85
N CYS A 20 -10.21 23.22 2.39
CA CYS A 20 -9.54 22.07 1.85
C CYS A 20 -9.39 21.10 3.03
N VAL A 21 -10.36 20.20 3.20
CA VAL A 21 -10.08 18.91 3.81
C VAL A 21 -9.15 18.21 2.82
N SER A 22 -7.85 18.28 3.11
CA SER A 22 -6.92 17.28 2.60
C SER A 22 -7.19 16.04 3.42
N MET A 23 -8.04 15.15 2.92
CA MET A 23 -7.97 13.74 3.31
C MET A 23 -6.68 13.23 2.69
N ASP A 24 -5.62 13.14 3.50
CA ASP A 24 -4.53 12.22 3.22
C ASP A 24 -5.18 10.83 3.20
N THR A 25 -5.49 10.32 2.02
CA THR A 25 -5.96 8.94 1.83
C THR A 25 -4.77 8.01 2.02
N ASN A 26 -4.29 7.93 3.25
CA ASN A 26 -3.58 6.77 3.74
C ASN A 26 -4.65 5.84 4.35
N ASP A 27 -5.61 5.47 3.51
CA ASP A 27 -6.78 4.72 3.94
C ASP A 27 -6.32 3.28 4.18
N GLU A 28 -6.07 2.95 5.44
CA GLU A 28 -5.87 1.56 5.85
C GLU A 28 -7.09 0.75 5.43
N ILE A 29 -6.87 -0.25 4.57
CA ILE A 29 -7.93 -1.16 4.13
C ILE A 29 -7.81 -2.46 4.92
N THR A 30 -8.90 -3.22 5.00
CA THR A 30 -8.87 -4.58 5.53
C THR A 30 -9.05 -5.55 4.38
N GLU A 31 -8.09 -6.44 4.21
CA GLU A 31 -8.12 -7.46 3.16
C GLU A 31 -8.20 -8.85 3.77
N GLN A 32 -8.78 -9.78 3.01
CA GLN A 32 -8.80 -11.20 3.33
C GLN A 32 -8.23 -11.96 2.14
N TRP A 33 -7.25 -12.83 2.39
CA TRP A 33 -6.62 -13.61 1.34
C TRP A 33 -6.31 -15.03 1.79
N THR A 34 -5.99 -15.88 0.82
CA THR A 34 -5.55 -17.25 1.04
C THR A 34 -4.06 -17.33 0.74
N ALA A 35 -3.28 -17.96 1.61
CA ALA A 35 -1.86 -18.11 1.35
C ALA A 35 -1.63 -18.99 0.12
N HIS A 36 -1.00 -18.40 -0.88
CA HIS A 36 -0.36 -19.08 -1.98
C HIS A 36 1.09 -18.61 -2.01
N SER A 37 1.88 -18.97 -0.98
CA SER A 37 3.35 -18.84 -0.82
C SER A 37 4.09 -17.90 -1.81
N PRO A 38 4.91 -16.94 -1.31
CA PRO A 38 6.06 -17.28 -0.47
C PRO A 38 6.07 -16.70 0.95
N GLN A 39 5.12 -15.83 1.33
CA GLN A 39 4.99 -15.41 2.73
C GLN A 39 4.13 -16.37 3.54
N ASP A 40 4.68 -16.80 4.67
CA ASP A 40 4.04 -17.67 5.64
C ASP A 40 3.48 -16.87 6.83
N ALA A 41 2.73 -17.55 7.70
CA ALA A 41 2.15 -16.96 8.90
C ALA A 41 3.19 -16.26 9.80
N ALA A 42 4.41 -16.79 9.87
CA ALA A 42 5.51 -16.21 10.65
C ALA A 42 5.92 -14.84 10.10
N SER A 43 6.05 -14.72 8.78
CA SER A 43 6.36 -13.44 8.12
C SER A 43 5.27 -12.39 8.36
N LEU A 44 4.00 -12.80 8.38
CA LEU A 44 2.88 -11.89 8.67
C LEU A 44 2.86 -11.43 10.13
N SER A 45 3.19 -12.32 11.07
CA SER A 45 3.34 -11.94 12.48
C SER A 45 4.44 -10.90 12.67
N GLU A 46 5.57 -11.05 11.98
CA GLU A 46 6.67 -10.07 12.02
C GLU A 46 6.24 -8.71 11.49
N LEU A 47 5.51 -8.67 10.36
CA LEU A 47 4.96 -7.40 9.83
C LEU A 47 3.97 -6.75 10.80
N ALA A 48 3.20 -7.55 11.53
CA ALA A 48 2.30 -7.05 12.57
C ALA A 48 3.08 -6.50 13.78
N ASP A 49 4.14 -7.18 14.21
CA ASP A 49 5.01 -6.74 15.30
C ASP A 49 5.76 -5.43 14.94
N GLN A 50 6.09 -5.24 13.66
CA GLN A 50 6.65 -4.01 13.11
C GLN A 50 5.62 -2.89 12.94
N GLY A 51 4.32 -3.19 13.09
CA GLY A 51 3.22 -2.22 12.93
C GLY A 51 2.90 -1.88 11.47
N VAL A 52 3.40 -2.66 10.50
CA VAL A 52 3.10 -2.50 9.07
C VAL A 52 1.67 -2.92 8.74
N ILE A 53 1.22 -3.99 9.39
CA ILE A 53 -0.16 -4.46 9.34
C ILE A 53 -0.72 -4.58 10.76
N SER A 54 -2.04 -4.55 10.89
CA SER A 54 -2.76 -4.67 12.15
C SER A 54 -3.97 -5.59 12.00
N ASN A 55 -4.62 -5.92 13.12
CA ASN A 55 -5.80 -6.82 13.16
C ASN A 55 -5.58 -8.17 12.46
N LEU A 56 -4.33 -8.67 12.45
CA LEU A 56 -3.98 -9.92 11.80
C LEU A 56 -4.77 -11.08 12.43
N THR A 57 -5.58 -11.73 11.60
CA THR A 57 -6.35 -12.92 11.94
C THR A 57 -5.92 -14.06 11.03
N ILE A 58 -5.56 -15.19 11.63
CA ILE A 58 -5.20 -16.42 10.92
C ILE A 58 -6.29 -17.44 11.21
N MET A 59 -6.98 -17.88 10.16
CA MET A 59 -7.94 -18.95 10.26
C MET A 59 -7.26 -20.26 9.87
N GLU A 60 -7.26 -21.21 10.79
CA GLU A 60 -6.74 -22.56 10.58
C GLU A 60 -7.65 -23.34 9.60
N SER A 61 -7.40 -23.16 8.30
CA SER A 61 -8.02 -23.93 7.22
C SER A 61 -6.95 -24.44 6.26
N SER A 62 -7.35 -25.32 5.34
CA SER A 62 -6.51 -25.77 4.24
C SER A 62 -7.17 -25.36 2.91
N PRO A 63 -6.64 -24.36 2.17
CA PRO A 63 -5.46 -23.54 2.50
C PRO A 63 -5.71 -22.58 3.67
N GLU A 64 -4.64 -22.08 4.29
CA GLU A 64 -4.71 -21.09 5.37
C GLU A 64 -5.32 -19.79 4.85
N GLN A 65 -6.19 -19.18 5.66
CA GLN A 65 -6.83 -17.90 5.35
C GLN A 65 -6.33 -16.83 6.31
N PHE A 66 -6.06 -15.65 5.78
CA PHE A 66 -5.52 -14.51 6.49
C PHE A 66 -6.44 -13.32 6.31
N SER A 67 -6.53 -12.49 7.33
CA SER A 67 -7.08 -11.14 7.20
C SER A 67 -6.23 -10.17 8.00
N ALA A 68 -5.98 -8.99 7.45
CA ALA A 68 -5.28 -7.93 8.15
C ALA A 68 -5.71 -6.57 7.62
N THR A 69 -5.46 -5.55 8.43
CA THR A 69 -5.62 -4.13 8.11
C THR A 69 -4.25 -3.52 7.84
N GLY A 70 -4.11 -2.63 6.85
CA GLY A 70 -2.85 -1.97 6.57
C GLY A 70 -2.85 -1.16 5.27
N PRO A 71 -1.69 -0.67 4.83
CA PRO A 71 -1.58 0.11 3.60
C PRO A 71 -2.00 -0.73 2.38
N ALA A 72 -2.70 -0.09 1.44
CA ALA A 72 -3.27 -0.77 0.27
C ALA A 72 -2.22 -1.55 -0.55
N HIS A 73 -1.04 -0.97 -0.79
CA HIS A 73 0.03 -1.63 -1.56
C HIS A 73 0.68 -2.79 -0.81
N VAL A 74 0.73 -2.73 0.53
CA VAL A 74 1.19 -3.86 1.37
C VAL A 74 0.20 -5.00 1.24
N LEU A 75 -1.09 -4.74 1.49
CA LEU A 75 -2.11 -5.80 1.41
C LEU A 75 -2.29 -6.35 0.00
N ALA A 76 -2.11 -5.54 -1.04
CA ALA A 76 -2.02 -6.01 -2.42
C ALA A 76 -0.85 -6.99 -2.61
N CYS A 77 0.33 -6.68 -2.07
CA CYS A 77 1.48 -7.60 -2.09
C CYS A 77 1.18 -8.93 -1.41
N LEU A 78 0.60 -8.89 -0.21
CA LEU A 78 0.31 -10.10 0.57
C LEU A 78 -0.75 -10.96 -0.16
N SER A 79 -1.83 -10.33 -0.62
CA SER A 79 -2.94 -11.01 -1.29
C SER A 79 -2.59 -11.54 -2.68
N SER A 80 -1.60 -10.95 -3.35
CA SER A 80 -1.05 -11.47 -4.61
C SER A 80 -0.19 -12.72 -4.43
N GLY A 81 0.05 -13.15 -3.18
CA GLY A 81 1.04 -14.18 -2.86
C GLY A 81 2.47 -13.67 -3.08
N GLY A 82 2.72 -12.37 -2.84
CA GLY A 82 4.06 -11.78 -2.89
C GLY A 82 4.80 -11.89 -1.56
N ARG A 83 5.98 -11.25 -1.51
CA ARG A 83 6.73 -11.01 -0.27
C ARG A 83 7.04 -9.54 -0.08
N TRP A 84 6.38 -8.91 0.88
CA TRP A 84 6.66 -7.54 1.31
C TRP A 84 8.02 -7.43 2.03
N LEU A 85 8.79 -6.41 1.67
CA LEU A 85 10.06 -6.03 2.26
C LEU A 85 9.95 -4.58 2.77
N GLU A 86 9.59 -4.45 4.04
CA GLU A 86 9.30 -3.16 4.68
C GLU A 86 10.43 -2.14 4.53
N ASP A 87 11.67 -2.53 4.83
CA ASP A 87 12.85 -1.65 4.78
C ASP A 87 13.11 -1.01 3.41
N TYR A 88 12.50 -1.54 2.34
CA TYR A 88 12.73 -1.13 0.97
C TYR A 88 11.46 -0.66 0.24
N ASN A 89 10.29 -0.77 0.87
CA ASN A 89 8.99 -0.56 0.20
C ASN A 89 8.86 -1.38 -1.09
N GLU A 90 9.25 -2.66 -1.00
CA GLU A 90 9.28 -3.57 -2.14
C GLU A 90 8.37 -4.78 -1.92
N CYS A 91 7.67 -5.21 -2.97
CA CYS A 91 7.03 -6.51 -3.02
C CYS A 91 7.74 -7.43 -4.00
N GLU A 92 8.30 -8.54 -3.53
CA GLU A 92 8.82 -9.59 -4.39
C GLU A 92 7.71 -10.50 -4.90
N PHE A 93 7.86 -11.00 -6.13
CA PHE A 93 6.92 -11.96 -6.74
C PHE A 93 5.50 -11.47 -6.98
N MET A 94 5.23 -10.17 -6.81
CA MET A 94 3.98 -9.57 -7.25
C MET A 94 3.82 -9.69 -8.78
N PRO A 95 2.64 -10.10 -9.28
CA PRO A 95 2.34 -10.06 -10.71
C PRO A 95 2.53 -8.65 -11.30
N ALA A 96 3.02 -8.58 -12.53
CA ALA A 96 3.32 -7.33 -13.22
C ALA A 96 2.09 -6.41 -13.31
N GLU A 97 0.94 -6.99 -13.61
CA GLU A 97 -0.34 -6.28 -13.75
C GLU A 97 -0.75 -5.63 -12.43
N GLN A 98 -0.67 -6.37 -11.32
CA GLN A 98 -1.00 -5.86 -9.99
C GLN A 98 -0.03 -4.77 -9.54
N CYS A 99 1.27 -4.93 -9.83
CA CYS A 99 2.26 -3.90 -9.53
C CYS A 99 1.92 -2.56 -10.19
N LEU A 100 1.54 -2.60 -11.47
CA LEU A 100 1.19 -1.40 -12.23
C LEU A 100 -0.18 -0.84 -11.81
N GLU A 101 -1.13 -1.69 -11.44
CA GLU A 101 -2.45 -1.29 -10.93
C GLU A 101 -2.35 -0.51 -9.61
N HIS A 102 -1.37 -0.83 -8.78
CA HIS A 102 -1.10 -0.16 -7.51
C HIS A 102 -0.01 0.93 -7.61
N ASP A 103 0.18 1.52 -8.79
CA ASP A 103 1.12 2.62 -9.06
C ASP A 103 2.60 2.31 -8.73
N GLY A 104 2.95 1.02 -8.66
CA GLY A 104 4.32 0.56 -8.42
C GLY A 104 5.20 0.56 -9.67
N VAL A 105 6.52 0.48 -9.46
CA VAL A 105 7.52 0.35 -10.52
C VAL A 105 8.03 -1.08 -10.56
N LEU A 106 7.69 -1.79 -11.65
CA LEU A 106 8.13 -3.17 -11.84
C LEU A 106 9.60 -3.25 -12.27
N ASN A 107 10.39 -4.00 -11.51
CA ASN A 107 11.66 -4.56 -11.93
C ASN A 107 11.50 -6.08 -12.11
N SER A 108 11.33 -6.53 -13.35
CA SER A 108 11.07 -7.94 -13.67
C SER A 108 12.25 -8.88 -13.40
N CYS A 109 13.46 -8.35 -13.21
CA CYS A 109 14.65 -9.15 -12.90
C CYS A 109 15.59 -8.35 -11.98
N ALA A 110 15.18 -8.16 -10.72
CA ALA A 110 16.07 -7.63 -9.71
C ALA A 110 17.04 -8.72 -9.22
N SER A 111 18.24 -8.31 -8.79
CA SER A 111 19.21 -9.23 -8.20
C SER A 111 18.72 -9.73 -6.84
N ALA A 112 18.87 -11.03 -6.58
CA ALA A 112 18.60 -11.62 -5.27
C ALA A 112 19.45 -11.01 -4.13
N CYS A 113 20.58 -10.36 -4.45
CA CYS A 113 21.47 -9.73 -3.47
C CYS A 113 21.44 -8.19 -3.55
N ARG A 114 20.43 -7.58 -4.18
CA ARG A 114 20.36 -6.13 -4.38
C ARG A 114 20.45 -5.31 -3.09
N HIS A 115 20.07 -5.89 -1.96
CA HIS A 115 20.12 -5.27 -0.64
C HIS A 115 21.31 -5.73 0.23
N ARG A 116 22.25 -6.49 -0.34
CA ARG A 116 23.42 -7.05 0.36
C ARG A 116 24.72 -6.59 -0.34
N PRO A 117 25.14 -5.33 -0.14
CA PRO A 117 26.32 -4.77 -0.81
C PRO A 117 27.62 -5.52 -0.46
N GLU A 118 27.66 -6.21 0.68
CA GLU A 118 28.78 -7.04 1.15
C GLU A 118 28.84 -8.44 0.51
N ALA A 119 27.83 -8.82 -0.29
CA ALA A 119 27.76 -10.15 -0.88
C ALA A 119 28.83 -10.34 -1.96
N ASN A 120 29.87 -11.11 -1.64
CA ASN A 120 30.92 -11.48 -2.60
C ASN A 120 30.46 -12.53 -3.63
N ILE A 121 29.39 -13.27 -3.33
CA ILE A 121 28.79 -14.28 -4.19
C ILE A 121 27.28 -14.04 -4.19
N CYS A 122 26.71 -13.94 -5.39
CA CYS A 122 25.26 -13.86 -5.56
C CYS A 122 24.78 -14.93 -6.54
N ILE A 123 23.63 -15.53 -6.22
CA ILE A 123 22.95 -16.42 -7.15
C ILE A 123 22.41 -15.60 -8.34
N LYS A 124 22.63 -16.09 -9.56
CA LYS A 124 22.15 -15.44 -10.79
C LYS A 124 20.68 -15.82 -11.08
N MET A 125 19.80 -15.54 -10.13
CA MET A 125 18.35 -15.70 -10.30
C MET A 125 17.68 -14.32 -10.35
N CYS A 126 16.73 -14.17 -11.26
CA CYS A 126 15.86 -13.00 -11.31
C CYS A 126 14.82 -13.11 -10.20
N VAL A 127 14.73 -12.06 -9.38
CA VAL A 127 13.61 -11.87 -8.45
C VAL A 127 12.78 -10.71 -9.00
N PRO A 128 11.54 -10.94 -9.46
CA PRO A 128 10.65 -9.84 -9.85
C PRO A 128 10.27 -9.05 -8.61
N VAL A 129 10.33 -7.72 -8.71
CA VAL A 129 10.09 -6.80 -7.61
C VAL A 129 9.19 -5.67 -8.08
N CYS A 130 8.17 -5.35 -7.30
CA CYS A 130 7.41 -4.12 -7.40
C CYS A 130 7.90 -3.12 -6.36
N GLN A 131 8.32 -1.92 -6.77
CA GLN A 131 8.79 -0.87 -5.86
C GLN A 131 7.72 0.22 -5.71
N PHE A 132 7.41 0.61 -4.48
CA PHE A 132 6.46 1.69 -4.16
C PHE A 132 7.21 2.94 -3.67
N ARG A 133 6.57 4.12 -3.75
CA ARG A 133 7.17 5.43 -3.41
C ARG A 133 6.63 6.01 -2.11
#